data_AF-A0AB73PWN3-F1
#
_entry.id   AF-A0AB73PWN3-F1
#
_cell.length_a   1.000
_cell.length_b   1.000
_cell.length_c   1.000
_cell.angle_alpha   90.00
_cell.angle_beta   90.00
_cell.angle_gamma   90.00
#
_symmetry.space_group_name_H-M   'P 1'
#
loop_
_entity.id
_entity.type
_entity.pdbx_description
1 polymer ?
#
loop_
_entity_poly.entity_id
_entity_poly.type
_entity_poly.pdbx_seq_one_letter_code
_entity_poly.pdbx_strand_id
1 'polypeptide(L)'
;ITKLDEEIKQEPKIIKGGSVRKRRRRFLKKLRHQLSNDLIPRAKKYERAENIFQGRNSYSKTDHDATFMCMKEDPMMNRELKPGYNLQIATHKQFVLDYGLFSNPTDTRTLVPFLTQFHALDFFEHIVADAGYGSEYNYIMILDRFKKQSVIPYTTYQKEQKRKFKNDPTKSQNWQYNAENDYYIDHLGVRFSFYRYSKRTDKYGFERDFKLYRADKHQLSVQLDELAKTPGGRQRYMQVNPTWNYYKAKVKATLSSNEGKAIYRRRKFDVEPVFGHMKRDFGIRRTHLRGQRAVENDMGLTLMALNLTKFGQSISRLETNFINNLKSGLRFLNRSKIIVRILLLENQELIVNSQPL
;
A
#
# COMPACT_ATOMS: atom_id res chain seq x y z
N ILE A 1 40.75 -5.53 -36.06
CA ILE A 1 40.63 -6.85 -36.73
C ILE A 1 41.09 -6.75 -38.17
N THR A 2 40.60 -5.79 -38.95
CA THR A 2 41.06 -5.47 -40.31
C THR A 2 42.59 -5.28 -40.41
N LYS A 3 43.18 -4.46 -39.54
CA LYS A 3 44.65 -4.32 -39.44
C LYS A 3 45.39 -5.66 -39.17
N LEU A 4 44.84 -6.50 -38.28
CA LEU A 4 45.40 -7.83 -37.99
C LEU A 4 45.20 -8.80 -39.16
N ASP A 5 44.15 -8.64 -39.98
CA ASP A 5 43.94 -9.43 -41.20
C ASP A 5 45.00 -9.09 -42.25
N GLU A 6 45.40 -7.83 -42.36
CA GLU A 6 46.49 -7.36 -43.23
C GLU A 6 47.86 -7.84 -42.74
N GLU A 7 48.15 -7.70 -41.44
CA GLU A 7 49.40 -8.18 -40.81
C GLU A 7 49.59 -9.70 -40.90
N ILE A 8 48.51 -10.48 -40.94
CA ILE A 8 48.56 -11.95 -41.12
C ILE A 8 48.84 -12.32 -42.58
N LYS A 9 48.39 -11.52 -43.55
CA LYS A 9 48.69 -11.76 -44.98
C LYS A 9 50.16 -11.55 -45.32
N GLN A 10 50.86 -10.69 -44.56
CA GLN A 10 52.29 -10.41 -44.72
C GLN A 10 53.19 -11.37 -43.92
N GLU A 11 52.65 -12.40 -43.24
CA GLU A 11 53.47 -13.38 -42.50
C GLU A 11 54.21 -14.34 -43.48
N PRO A 12 55.56 -14.41 -43.46
CA PRO A 12 56.34 -15.08 -44.49
C PRO A 12 56.35 -16.63 -44.42
N LYS A 13 55.86 -17.25 -43.32
CA LYS A 13 55.78 -18.71 -43.16
C LYS A 13 54.52 -19.17 -42.43
N ILE A 14 53.96 -20.31 -42.86
CA ILE A 14 52.81 -20.97 -42.23
C ILE A 14 53.27 -21.71 -40.97
N ILE A 15 53.04 -21.14 -39.79
CA ILE A 15 53.42 -21.73 -38.50
C ILE A 15 52.42 -22.82 -38.10
N LYS A 16 52.87 -24.08 -37.98
CA LYS A 16 52.07 -25.22 -37.47
C LYS A 16 51.68 -24.96 -36.01
N GLY A 17 50.39 -25.02 -35.67
CA GLY A 17 49.84 -24.66 -34.35
C GLY A 17 49.29 -23.22 -34.22
N GLY A 18 49.54 -22.36 -35.21
CA GLY A 18 48.92 -21.03 -35.36
C GLY A 18 49.71 -19.87 -34.75
N SER A 19 49.93 -18.81 -35.54
CA SER A 19 50.66 -17.61 -35.12
C SER A 19 49.98 -16.89 -33.94
N VAL A 20 50.77 -16.17 -33.13
CA VAL A 20 50.26 -15.32 -32.03
C VAL A 20 49.22 -14.33 -32.55
N ARG A 21 49.44 -13.78 -33.76
CA ARG A 21 48.51 -12.87 -34.45
C ARG A 21 47.19 -13.57 -34.82
N LYS A 22 47.23 -14.82 -35.32
CA LYS A 22 46.01 -15.62 -35.58
C LYS A 22 45.23 -15.91 -34.29
N ARG A 23 45.90 -16.23 -33.18
CA ARG A 23 45.26 -16.41 -31.86
C ARG A 23 44.60 -15.11 -31.39
N ARG A 24 45.30 -13.98 -31.48
CA ARG A 24 44.77 -12.63 -31.15
C ARG A 24 43.57 -12.26 -32.02
N ARG A 25 43.61 -12.54 -33.33
CA ARG A 25 42.49 -12.35 -34.25
C ARG A 25 41.26 -13.18 -33.84
N ARG A 26 41.43 -14.47 -33.53
CA ARG A 26 40.34 -15.35 -33.06
C ARG A 26 39.69 -14.81 -31.79
N PHE A 27 40.51 -14.38 -30.83
CA PHE A 27 40.05 -13.76 -29.59
C PHE A 27 39.24 -12.47 -29.87
N LEU A 28 39.75 -11.56 -30.69
CA LEU A 28 39.03 -10.33 -31.05
C LEU A 28 37.74 -10.60 -31.84
N LYS A 29 37.72 -11.61 -32.72
CA LYS A 29 36.49 -12.03 -33.40
C LYS A 29 35.46 -12.58 -32.43
N LYS A 30 35.89 -13.37 -31.44
CA LYS A 30 35.03 -13.87 -30.36
C LYS A 30 34.43 -12.70 -29.57
N LEU A 31 35.26 -11.73 -29.14
CA LEU A 31 34.78 -10.53 -28.45
C LEU A 31 33.82 -9.70 -29.31
N ARG A 32 34.13 -9.47 -30.59
CA ARG A 32 33.23 -8.75 -31.51
C ARG A 32 31.89 -9.48 -31.66
N HIS A 33 31.91 -10.80 -31.77
CA HIS A 33 30.70 -11.61 -31.87
C HIS A 33 29.87 -11.51 -30.58
N GLN A 34 30.50 -11.64 -29.41
CA GLN A 34 29.84 -11.45 -28.11
C GLN A 34 29.24 -10.04 -27.97
N LEU A 35 29.97 -9.01 -28.36
CA LEU A 35 29.48 -7.62 -28.34
C LEU A 35 28.29 -7.43 -29.27
N SER A 36 28.41 -7.84 -30.54
CA SER A 36 27.41 -7.58 -31.58
C SER A 36 26.13 -8.38 -31.38
N ASN A 37 26.24 -9.65 -30.98
CA ASN A 37 25.11 -10.57 -30.99
C ASN A 37 24.47 -10.78 -29.62
N ASP A 38 25.18 -10.44 -28.54
CA ASP A 38 24.66 -10.61 -27.19
C ASP A 38 24.63 -9.30 -26.41
N LEU A 39 25.79 -8.69 -26.14
CA LEU A 39 25.87 -7.57 -25.19
C LEU A 39 25.12 -6.33 -25.68
N ILE A 40 25.30 -5.91 -26.94
CA ILE A 40 24.61 -4.73 -27.49
C ILE A 40 23.09 -4.95 -27.60
N PRO A 41 22.59 -6.06 -28.20
CA PRO A 41 21.15 -6.34 -28.23
C PRO A 41 20.53 -6.44 -26.83
N ARG A 42 21.23 -7.06 -25.89
CA ARG A 42 20.77 -7.23 -24.50
C ARG A 42 20.72 -5.89 -23.76
N ALA A 43 21.73 -5.02 -23.94
CA ALA A 43 21.72 -3.67 -23.39
C ALA A 43 20.51 -2.86 -23.91
N LYS A 44 20.28 -2.85 -25.23
CA LYS A 44 19.10 -2.19 -25.83
C LYS A 44 17.77 -2.76 -25.31
N LYS A 45 17.71 -4.07 -25.06
CA LYS A 45 16.53 -4.71 -24.45
C LYS A 45 16.30 -4.19 -23.03
N TYR A 46 17.35 -4.08 -22.22
CA TYR A 46 17.24 -3.56 -20.86
C TYR A 46 16.90 -2.07 -20.82
N GLU A 47 17.45 -1.24 -21.72
CA GLU A 47 17.05 0.16 -21.85
C GLU A 47 15.56 0.30 -22.18
N ARG A 48 15.05 -0.49 -23.13
CA ARG A 48 13.62 -0.51 -23.45
C ARG A 48 12.77 -0.97 -22.25
N ALA A 49 13.23 -2.00 -21.54
CA ALA A 49 12.53 -2.49 -20.36
C ALA A 49 12.50 -1.43 -19.25
N GLU A 50 13.62 -0.74 -18.99
CA GLU A 50 13.72 0.33 -18.00
C GLU A 50 12.78 1.50 -18.32
N ASN A 51 12.70 1.90 -19.60
CA ASN A 51 11.75 2.90 -20.07
C ASN A 51 10.29 2.50 -19.83
N ILE A 52 9.98 1.20 -19.91
CA ILE A 52 8.64 0.68 -19.60
C ILE A 52 8.42 0.62 -18.08
N PHE A 53 9.40 0.18 -17.30
CA PHE A 53 9.28 0.07 -15.85
C PHE A 53 8.91 1.41 -15.21
N GLN A 54 9.52 2.52 -15.63
CA GLN A 54 9.28 3.85 -15.05
C GLN A 54 9.38 3.82 -13.51
N GLY A 55 10.35 3.07 -12.97
CA GLY A 55 10.54 2.88 -11.53
C GLY A 55 9.64 1.83 -10.85
N ARG A 56 8.74 1.17 -11.59
CA ARG A 56 7.97 0.00 -11.12
C ARG A 56 8.84 -1.26 -11.06
N ASN A 57 8.42 -2.25 -10.27
CA ASN A 57 9.18 -3.49 -10.10
C ASN A 57 8.87 -4.56 -11.16
N SER A 58 7.72 -4.47 -11.84
CA SER A 58 7.22 -5.45 -12.81
C SER A 58 6.26 -4.78 -13.79
N TYR A 59 6.11 -5.34 -14.99
CA TYR A 59 5.11 -4.93 -15.98
C TYR A 59 4.64 -6.15 -16.79
N SER A 60 3.39 -6.17 -17.27
CA SER A 60 2.93 -7.25 -18.14
C SER A 60 3.47 -7.09 -19.56
N LYS A 61 3.74 -8.23 -20.23
CA LYS A 61 4.17 -8.23 -21.63
C LYS A 61 3.09 -7.71 -22.58
N THR A 62 1.82 -7.93 -22.25
CA THR A 62 0.65 -7.58 -23.09
C THR A 62 -0.05 -6.30 -22.66
N ASP A 63 0.15 -5.88 -21.41
CA ASP A 63 -0.37 -4.64 -20.85
C ASP A 63 0.72 -3.99 -19.99
N HIS A 64 1.49 -3.09 -20.60
CA HIS A 64 2.66 -2.50 -19.94
C HIS A 64 2.31 -1.67 -18.71
N ASP A 65 1.07 -1.25 -18.51
CA ASP A 65 0.64 -0.48 -17.34
C ASP A 65 0.29 -1.40 -16.14
N ALA A 66 -0.13 -2.63 -16.41
CA ALA A 66 -0.41 -3.63 -15.39
C ALA A 66 0.87 -4.16 -14.75
N THR A 67 0.85 -4.37 -13.43
CA THR A 67 1.98 -4.96 -12.69
C THR A 67 1.63 -6.32 -12.13
N PHE A 68 2.64 -7.14 -11.90
CA PHE A 68 2.46 -8.47 -11.33
C PHE A 68 2.19 -8.37 -9.82
N MET A 69 1.01 -8.82 -9.40
CA MET A 69 0.51 -8.77 -8.03
C MET A 69 0.04 -10.16 -7.58
N CYS A 70 0.11 -10.41 -6.27
CA CYS A 70 -0.48 -11.61 -5.69
C CYS A 70 -1.99 -11.43 -5.63
N MET A 71 -2.74 -12.26 -6.36
CA MET A 71 -4.20 -12.16 -6.39
C MET A 71 -4.81 -12.78 -5.14
N LYS A 72 -5.93 -12.22 -4.66
CA LYS A 72 -6.74 -12.84 -3.59
C LYS A 72 -7.41 -14.13 -4.05
N GLU A 73 -7.66 -14.27 -5.34
CA GLU A 73 -8.24 -15.46 -5.98
C GLU A 73 -7.11 -16.40 -6.45
N ASP A 74 -6.32 -16.89 -5.49
CA ASP A 74 -5.36 -17.99 -5.71
C ASP A 74 -5.86 -19.23 -4.94
N PRO A 75 -6.68 -20.09 -5.58
CA PRO A 75 -7.26 -21.26 -4.93
C PRO A 75 -6.21 -22.24 -4.40
N MET A 76 -5.03 -22.27 -5.01
CA MET A 76 -3.95 -23.19 -4.64
C MET A 76 -3.03 -22.59 -3.56
N MET A 77 -3.22 -21.32 -3.18
CA MET A 77 -2.33 -20.56 -2.28
C MET A 77 -0.85 -20.60 -2.68
N ASN A 78 -0.57 -20.79 -3.97
CA ASN A 78 0.79 -20.86 -4.51
C ASN A 78 1.48 -19.49 -4.60
N ARG A 79 0.74 -18.41 -4.28
CA ARG A 79 1.12 -17.00 -4.45
C ARG A 79 1.51 -16.69 -5.88
N GLU A 80 0.76 -17.23 -6.83
CA GLU A 80 1.01 -16.96 -8.24
C GLU A 80 0.75 -15.47 -8.53
N LEU A 81 1.76 -14.81 -9.09
CA LEU A 81 1.64 -13.41 -9.48
C LEU A 81 0.92 -13.29 -10.81
N LYS A 82 -0.14 -12.50 -10.85
CA LYS A 82 -0.87 -12.20 -12.09
C LYS A 82 -0.80 -10.70 -12.38
N PRO A 83 -0.77 -10.31 -13.66
CA PRO A 83 -0.81 -8.90 -14.01
C PRO A 83 -2.16 -8.32 -13.59
N GLY A 84 -2.14 -7.19 -12.92
CA GLY A 84 -3.34 -6.52 -12.44
C GLY A 84 -3.06 -5.10 -12.00
N TYR A 85 -4.15 -4.47 -11.57
CA TYR A 85 -4.18 -3.13 -11.04
C TYR A 85 -4.74 -3.16 -9.63
N ASN A 86 -4.21 -2.30 -8.76
CA ASN A 86 -4.69 -2.15 -7.40
C ASN A 86 -5.80 -1.08 -7.38
N LEU A 87 -7.05 -1.55 -7.39
CA LEU A 87 -8.23 -0.68 -7.28
C LEU A 87 -8.47 -0.29 -5.82
N GLN A 88 -8.48 1.02 -5.57
CA GLN A 88 -8.87 1.62 -4.31
C GLN A 88 -10.19 2.34 -4.45
N ILE A 89 -11.04 2.22 -3.44
CA ILE A 89 -12.35 2.87 -3.39
C ILE A 89 -12.53 3.55 -2.03
N ALA A 90 -13.12 4.74 -2.03
CA ALA A 90 -13.65 5.39 -0.85
C ALA A 90 -15.15 5.13 -0.81
N THR A 91 -15.66 4.68 0.33
CA THR A 91 -17.08 4.41 0.50
C THR A 91 -17.67 5.16 1.68
N HIS A 92 -18.94 5.50 1.58
CA HIS A 92 -19.75 5.95 2.70
C HIS A 92 -21.17 5.40 2.57
N LYS A 93 -21.65 4.70 3.61
CA LYS A 93 -22.96 4.00 3.58
C LYS A 93 -23.06 3.09 2.35
N GLN A 94 -21.96 2.45 1.97
CA GLN A 94 -21.75 1.59 0.81
C GLN A 94 -22.14 2.25 -0.53
N PHE A 95 -22.07 3.58 -0.61
CA PHE A 95 -21.92 4.30 -1.88
C PHE A 95 -20.44 4.56 -2.12
N VAL A 96 -20.00 4.38 -3.35
CA VAL A 96 -18.65 4.73 -3.78
C VAL A 96 -18.58 6.23 -4.00
N LEU A 97 -17.70 6.91 -3.28
CA LEU A 97 -17.52 8.36 -3.38
C LEU A 97 -16.40 8.74 -4.33
N ASP A 98 -15.34 7.95 -4.32
CA ASP A 98 -14.18 8.14 -5.18
C ASP A 98 -13.47 6.79 -5.39
N TYR A 99 -12.68 6.69 -6.44
CA TYR A 99 -11.91 5.50 -6.76
C TYR A 99 -10.58 5.88 -7.44
N GLY A 100 -9.58 5.02 -7.27
CA GLY A 100 -8.26 5.22 -7.85
C GLY A 100 -7.66 3.89 -8.26
N LEU A 101 -7.01 3.87 -9.41
CA LEU A 101 -6.39 2.67 -9.96
C LEU A 101 -4.87 2.82 -9.89
N PHE A 102 -4.19 1.92 -9.17
CA PHE A 102 -2.75 2.03 -8.96
C PHE A 102 -1.97 0.85 -9.51
N SER A 103 -0.80 1.13 -10.07
CA SER A 103 0.16 0.10 -10.44
C SER A 103 0.91 -0.49 -9.24
N ASN A 104 0.75 0.07 -8.03
CA ASN A 104 1.47 -0.36 -6.84
C ASN A 104 0.82 -1.60 -6.22
N PRO A 105 1.55 -2.73 -6.06
CA PRO A 105 0.98 -3.93 -5.46
C PRO A 105 0.64 -3.80 -3.98
N THR A 106 1.26 -2.85 -3.27
CA THR A 106 1.07 -2.64 -1.84
C THR A 106 0.21 -1.41 -1.56
N ASP A 107 -0.77 -1.58 -0.67
CA ASP A 107 -1.74 -0.54 -0.32
C ASP A 107 -1.11 0.65 0.40
N THR A 108 -0.02 0.43 1.14
CA THR A 108 0.63 1.49 1.93
C THR A 108 0.94 2.75 1.12
N ARG A 109 1.34 2.60 -0.16
CA ARG A 109 1.75 3.74 -0.98
C ARG A 109 0.63 4.36 -1.81
N THR A 110 -0.54 3.72 -1.87
CA THR A 110 -1.68 4.22 -2.66
C THR A 110 -2.50 5.24 -1.89
N LEU A 111 -2.46 5.22 -0.55
CA LEU A 111 -3.31 6.07 0.28
C LEU A 111 -3.12 7.57 0.06
N VAL A 112 -1.89 8.07 0.14
CA VAL A 112 -1.64 9.51 0.03
C VAL A 112 -2.00 10.05 -1.36
N PRO A 113 -1.59 9.39 -2.47
CA PRO A 113 -2.08 9.74 -3.80
C PRO A 113 -3.61 9.71 -3.88
N PHE A 114 -4.24 8.65 -3.36
CA PHE A 114 -5.70 8.49 -3.37
C PHE A 114 -6.43 9.59 -2.58
N LEU A 115 -5.96 9.94 -1.39
CA LEU A 115 -6.55 11.04 -0.61
C LEU A 115 -6.29 12.40 -1.25
N THR A 116 -5.20 12.56 -2.02
CA THR A 116 -4.91 13.82 -2.72
C THR A 116 -5.87 14.07 -3.88
N GLN A 117 -6.32 13.03 -4.58
CA GLN A 117 -7.32 13.16 -5.65
C GLN A 117 -8.76 13.27 -5.12
N PHE A 118 -9.01 12.91 -3.86
CA PHE A 118 -10.37 12.80 -3.34
C PHE A 118 -11.00 14.17 -3.03
N HIS A 119 -11.80 14.67 -3.98
CA HIS A 119 -12.42 16.00 -3.90
C HIS A 119 -13.36 16.21 -2.71
N ALA A 120 -14.05 15.16 -2.26
CA ALA A 120 -15.02 15.25 -1.16
C ALA A 120 -14.40 14.91 0.22
N LEU A 121 -13.07 14.84 0.32
CA LEU A 121 -12.37 14.48 1.55
C LEU A 121 -12.71 15.41 2.73
N ASP A 122 -13.00 16.69 2.45
CA ASP A 122 -13.25 17.70 3.48
C ASP A 122 -14.51 17.43 4.30
N PHE A 123 -15.51 16.75 3.72
CA PHE A 123 -16.74 16.36 4.42
C PHE A 123 -16.55 15.28 5.48
N PHE A 124 -15.38 14.62 5.50
CA PHE A 124 -15.12 13.51 6.41
C PHE A 124 -14.02 13.87 7.39
N GLU A 125 -14.26 13.61 8.68
CA GLU A 125 -13.24 13.80 9.72
C GLU A 125 -12.33 12.58 9.87
N HIS A 126 -12.88 11.38 9.65
CA HIS A 126 -12.23 10.11 9.95
C HIS A 126 -11.81 9.38 8.66
N ILE A 127 -10.55 8.97 8.60
CA ILE A 127 -10.03 8.08 7.55
C ILE A 127 -9.90 6.68 8.11
N VAL A 128 -10.72 5.76 7.58
CA VAL A 128 -10.83 4.38 8.06
C VAL A 128 -10.33 3.44 6.97
N ALA A 129 -9.29 2.67 7.27
CA ALA A 129 -8.66 1.78 6.29
C ALA A 129 -8.10 0.52 6.96
N ASP A 130 -7.69 -0.47 6.16
CA ASP A 130 -7.13 -1.71 6.68
C ASP A 130 -5.68 -1.56 7.19
N ALA A 131 -5.13 -2.65 7.74
CA ALA A 131 -3.79 -2.64 8.30
C ALA A 131 -2.65 -2.54 7.27
N GLY A 132 -2.94 -2.72 5.98
CA GLY A 132 -2.00 -2.55 4.88
C GLY A 132 -1.62 -1.08 4.66
N TYR A 133 -2.51 -0.17 5.07
CA TYR A 133 -2.29 1.27 5.01
C TYR A 133 -1.52 1.86 6.19
N GLY A 134 -1.40 1.14 7.30
CA GLY A 134 -0.79 1.68 8.50
C GLY A 134 0.74 1.80 8.40
N SER A 135 1.23 3.02 8.16
CA SER A 135 2.66 3.34 8.11
C SER A 135 2.94 4.73 8.70
N GLU A 136 4.18 4.95 9.15
CA GLU A 136 4.61 6.23 9.70
C GLU A 136 4.35 7.38 8.72
N TYR A 137 4.73 7.21 7.46
CA TYR A 137 4.48 8.18 6.39
C TYR A 137 2.99 8.50 6.26
N ASN A 138 2.12 7.49 6.20
CA ASN A 138 0.68 7.72 6.05
C ASN A 138 0.09 8.43 7.27
N TYR A 139 0.50 8.07 8.50
CA TYR A 139 -0.02 8.74 9.69
C TYR A 139 0.38 10.20 9.76
N ILE A 140 1.63 10.52 9.40
CA ILE A 140 2.12 11.90 9.29
C ILE A 140 1.29 12.66 8.25
N MET A 141 1.12 12.09 7.05
CA MET A 141 0.38 12.78 5.99
C MET A 141 -1.10 12.98 6.35
N ILE A 142 -1.75 12.01 6.97
CA ILE A 142 -3.15 12.14 7.42
C ILE A 142 -3.30 13.24 8.47
N LEU A 143 -2.38 13.30 9.44
CA LEU A 143 -2.46 14.25 10.53
C LEU A 143 -2.05 15.67 10.11
N ASP A 144 -0.90 15.81 9.46
CA ASP A 144 -0.27 17.10 9.22
C ASP A 144 -0.78 17.76 7.94
N ARG A 145 -0.91 16.97 6.85
CA ARG A 145 -1.34 17.49 5.55
C ARG A 145 -2.86 17.54 5.42
N PHE A 146 -3.54 16.42 5.70
CA PHE A 146 -4.99 16.32 5.51
C PHE A 146 -5.79 16.78 6.74
N LYS A 147 -5.14 16.93 7.91
CA LYS A 147 -5.79 17.34 9.18
C LYS A 147 -6.97 16.45 9.56
N LYS A 148 -6.86 15.14 9.32
CA LYS A 148 -7.91 14.15 9.60
C LYS A 148 -7.49 13.19 10.71
N GLN A 149 -8.47 12.47 11.26
CA GLN A 149 -8.23 11.42 12.25
C GLN A 149 -8.05 10.06 11.58
N SER A 150 -6.93 9.39 11.85
CA SER A 150 -6.67 8.04 11.31
C SER A 150 -7.27 6.94 12.20
N VAL A 151 -8.20 6.16 11.66
CA VAL A 151 -8.71 4.91 12.26
C VAL A 151 -8.20 3.73 11.44
N ILE A 152 -6.88 3.59 11.42
CA ILE A 152 -6.15 2.62 10.60
C ILE A 152 -5.20 1.85 11.53
N PRO A 153 -5.32 0.52 11.67
CA PRO A 153 -4.35 -0.26 12.41
C PRO A 153 -3.00 -0.29 11.67
N TYR A 154 -1.90 -0.38 12.40
CA TYR A 154 -0.62 -0.74 11.79
C TYR A 154 -0.47 -2.26 11.68
N THR A 155 0.41 -2.72 10.79
CA THR A 155 0.51 -4.15 10.41
C THR A 155 0.71 -5.12 11.58
N THR A 156 1.43 -4.72 12.63
CA THR A 156 1.68 -5.55 13.82
C THR A 156 0.61 -5.40 14.91
N TYR A 157 -0.39 -4.53 14.75
CA TYR A 157 -1.37 -4.19 15.80
C TYR A 157 -2.08 -5.41 16.39
N GLN A 158 -2.60 -6.30 15.54
CA GLN A 158 -3.28 -7.52 16.01
C GLN A 158 -2.32 -8.53 16.63
N LYS A 159 -1.07 -8.60 16.13
CA LYS A 159 -0.04 -9.50 16.67
C LYS A 159 0.37 -9.07 18.07
N GLU A 160 0.57 -7.77 18.27
CA GLU A 160 0.94 -7.16 19.56
C GLU A 160 -0.11 -7.37 20.66
N GLN A 161 -1.37 -7.66 20.31
CA GLN A 161 -2.42 -7.95 21.30
C GLN A 161 -2.38 -9.37 21.84
N LYS A 162 -1.77 -10.33 21.13
CA LYS A 162 -1.74 -11.74 21.54
C LYS A 162 -0.83 -11.94 22.76
N ARG A 163 -1.26 -12.77 23.72
CA ARG A 163 -0.48 -13.12 24.93
C ARG A 163 0.93 -13.59 24.60
N LYS A 164 1.09 -14.42 23.55
CA LYS A 164 2.40 -14.89 23.08
C LYS A 164 3.35 -13.73 22.72
N PHE A 165 2.85 -12.65 22.12
CA PHE A 165 3.70 -11.52 21.75
C PHE A 165 4.02 -10.64 22.96
N LYS A 166 3.04 -10.37 23.81
CA LYS A 166 3.23 -9.56 25.03
C LYS A 166 4.23 -10.19 26.01
N ASN A 167 4.23 -11.52 26.08
CA ASN A 167 5.10 -12.27 26.98
C ASN A 167 6.42 -12.70 26.31
N ASP A 168 6.68 -12.31 25.06
CA ASP A 168 7.92 -12.68 24.36
C ASP A 168 9.08 -11.76 24.81
N PRO A 169 10.04 -12.26 25.61
CA PRO A 169 11.13 -11.44 26.14
C PRO A 169 12.11 -10.97 25.05
N THR A 170 12.12 -11.62 23.88
CA THR A 170 13.03 -11.28 22.78
C THR A 170 12.63 -9.99 22.05
N LYS A 171 11.40 -9.50 22.26
CA LYS A 171 10.92 -8.27 21.62
C LYS A 171 11.39 -7.05 22.40
N SER A 172 12.11 -6.16 21.72
CA SER A 172 12.55 -4.88 22.29
C SER A 172 11.41 -3.99 22.81
N GLN A 173 10.18 -4.22 22.35
CA GLN A 173 8.98 -3.51 22.82
C GLN A 173 8.56 -3.92 24.23
N ASN A 174 9.01 -5.08 24.71
CA ASN A 174 8.72 -5.62 26.03
C ASN A 174 9.90 -5.42 27.00
N TRP A 175 10.98 -4.76 26.56
CA TRP A 175 12.14 -4.47 27.39
C TRP A 175 11.83 -3.32 28.35
N GLN A 176 12.46 -3.35 29.53
CA GLN A 176 12.28 -2.28 30.51
C GLN A 176 12.99 -1.02 30.02
N TYR A 177 12.29 0.10 30.00
CA TYR A 177 12.84 1.40 29.64
C TYR A 177 12.88 2.31 30.87
N ASN A 178 14.05 2.88 31.17
CA ASN A 178 14.18 3.92 32.18
C ASN A 178 14.21 5.29 31.47
N ALA A 179 13.21 6.13 31.74
CA ALA A 179 13.06 7.41 31.09
C ALA A 179 14.00 8.50 31.65
N GLU A 180 14.39 8.41 32.93
CA GLU A 180 15.23 9.41 33.60
C GLU A 180 16.67 9.39 33.07
N ASN A 181 17.22 8.18 32.93
CA ASN A 181 18.60 7.96 32.52
C ASN A 181 18.72 7.46 31.07
N ASP A 182 17.59 7.41 30.35
CA ASP A 182 17.49 7.07 28.92
C ASP A 182 18.26 5.79 28.54
N TYR A 183 17.85 4.67 29.12
CA TYR A 183 18.41 3.36 28.81
C TYR A 183 17.35 2.26 28.78
N TYR A 184 17.67 1.19 28.07
CA TYR A 184 16.87 -0.05 28.05
C TYR A 184 17.60 -1.17 28.78
N ILE A 185 16.85 -2.06 29.43
CA ILE A 185 17.34 -3.35 29.93
C ILE A 185 16.65 -4.45 29.15
N ASP A 186 17.43 -5.30 28.48
CA ASP A 186 16.88 -6.45 27.79
C ASP A 186 16.47 -7.57 28.75
N HIS A 187 15.82 -8.60 28.21
CA HIS A 187 15.43 -9.78 29.00
C HIS A 187 16.58 -10.57 29.63
N LEU A 188 17.83 -10.35 29.22
CA LEU A 188 19.01 -10.98 29.79
C LEU A 188 19.63 -10.11 30.90
N GLY A 189 19.08 -8.92 31.17
CA GLY A 189 19.63 -7.97 32.13
C GLY A 189 20.71 -7.05 31.56
N VAL A 190 20.99 -7.08 30.26
CA VAL A 190 21.99 -6.23 29.61
C VAL A 190 21.44 -4.82 29.45
N ARG A 191 22.22 -3.84 29.89
CA ARG A 191 21.92 -2.41 29.78
C ARG A 191 22.36 -1.86 28.43
N PHE A 192 21.45 -1.15 27.78
CA PHE A 192 21.63 -0.43 26.53
C PHE A 192 21.43 1.06 26.75
N SER A 193 22.52 1.81 26.81
CA SER A 193 22.48 3.27 26.95
C SER A 193 22.39 3.96 25.58
N PHE A 194 21.87 5.19 25.56
CA PHE A 194 21.81 6.00 24.35
C PHE A 194 23.21 6.15 23.72
N TYR A 195 23.27 5.96 22.40
CA TYR A 195 24.51 6.05 21.64
C TYR A 195 24.53 7.24 20.69
N ARG A 196 23.54 7.32 19.78
CA ARG A 196 23.41 8.43 18.83
C ARG A 196 22.05 8.46 18.14
N TYR A 197 21.74 9.59 17.52
CA TYR A 197 20.68 9.66 16.51
C TYR A 197 21.17 9.12 15.16
N SER A 198 20.24 8.59 14.38
CA SER A 198 20.49 8.17 13.00
C SER A 198 19.28 8.52 12.15
N LYS A 199 19.54 9.14 11.00
CA LYS A 199 18.53 9.30 9.96
C LYS A 199 18.65 8.17 8.93
N ARG A 200 17.52 7.73 8.39
CA ARG A 200 17.49 6.81 7.24
C ARG A 200 16.45 7.27 6.24
N THR A 201 16.88 7.51 5.02
CA THR A 201 16.01 7.79 3.88
C THR A 201 15.64 6.46 3.24
N ASP A 202 14.34 6.23 3.03
CA ASP A 202 13.91 5.07 2.25
C ASP A 202 14.10 5.28 0.74
N LYS A 203 13.87 4.22 -0.05
CA LYS A 203 13.97 4.26 -1.52
C LYS A 203 13.13 5.38 -2.15
N TYR A 204 12.12 5.88 -1.45
CA TYR A 204 11.15 6.84 -1.94
C TYR A 204 11.36 8.25 -1.40
N GLY A 205 12.49 8.50 -0.73
CA GLY A 205 12.86 9.83 -0.24
C GLY A 205 12.27 10.18 1.12
N PHE A 206 11.54 9.28 1.79
CA PHE A 206 11.00 9.56 3.11
C PHE A 206 12.06 9.29 4.18
N GLU A 207 12.40 10.34 4.94
CA GLU A 207 13.37 10.28 6.03
C GLU A 207 12.70 9.85 7.33
N ARG A 208 13.35 8.91 8.04
CA ARG A 208 12.95 8.45 9.36
C ARG A 208 14.06 8.71 10.37
N ASP A 209 13.65 9.22 11.52
CA ASP A 209 14.54 9.45 12.65
C ASP A 209 14.55 8.25 13.59
N PHE A 210 15.76 7.80 13.92
CA PHE A 210 16.00 6.68 14.83
C PHE A 210 16.91 7.10 15.98
N LYS A 211 16.59 6.58 17.15
CA LYS A 211 17.42 6.63 18.35
C LYS A 211 18.13 5.28 18.48
N LEU A 212 19.47 5.29 18.42
CA LEU A 212 20.30 4.09 18.55
C LEU A 212 20.76 3.98 19.99
N TYR A 213 20.56 2.80 20.57
CA TYR A 213 21.09 2.41 21.87
C TYR A 213 22.10 1.30 21.66
N ARG A 214 23.20 1.34 22.43
CA ARG A 214 24.27 0.35 22.35
C ARG A 214 24.45 -0.28 23.73
N ALA A 215 24.69 -1.58 23.77
CA ALA A 215 25.04 -2.25 25.01
C ALA A 215 26.29 -1.59 25.63
N ASP A 216 26.23 -1.32 26.93
CA ASP A 216 27.36 -0.73 27.64
C ASP A 216 28.56 -1.68 27.63
N LYS A 217 29.77 -1.10 27.57
CA LYS A 217 31.01 -1.90 27.50
C LYS A 217 31.27 -2.72 28.76
N HIS A 218 30.88 -2.15 29.89
CA HIS A 218 30.96 -2.76 31.21
C HIS A 218 29.55 -2.75 31.80
N GLN A 219 29.07 -3.94 32.11
CA GLN A 219 27.80 -4.27 32.72
C GLN A 219 28.03 -4.56 34.20
N LEU A 220 26.96 -4.88 34.92
CA LEU A 220 27.02 -5.23 36.34
C LEU A 220 27.85 -6.49 36.62
N SER A 221 28.01 -7.39 35.65
CA SER A 221 28.79 -8.62 35.80
C SER A 221 29.53 -9.00 34.52
N VAL A 222 30.61 -9.78 34.67
CA VAL A 222 31.43 -10.29 33.54
C VAL A 222 30.58 -11.15 32.59
N GLN A 223 29.63 -11.92 33.13
CA GLN A 223 28.69 -12.70 32.30
C GLN A 223 27.81 -11.79 31.43
N LEU A 224 27.35 -10.66 31.97
CA LEU A 224 26.58 -9.68 31.19
C LEU A 224 27.44 -8.97 30.14
N ASP A 225 28.74 -8.76 30.39
CA ASP A 225 29.68 -8.22 29.40
C ASP A 225 29.85 -9.12 28.18
N GLU A 226 29.80 -10.44 28.38
CA GLU A 226 29.79 -11.42 27.29
C GLU A 226 28.47 -11.39 26.52
N LEU A 227 27.33 -11.35 27.23
CA LEU A 227 25.98 -11.27 26.64
C LEU A 227 25.69 -9.92 25.96
N ALA A 228 26.42 -8.87 26.31
CA ALA A 228 26.37 -7.57 25.65
C ALA A 228 26.95 -7.62 24.23
N LYS A 229 27.77 -8.63 23.91
CA LYS A 229 28.40 -8.81 22.60
C LYS A 229 27.58 -9.75 21.72
N THR A 230 27.69 -9.51 20.42
CA THR A 230 27.21 -10.43 19.37
C THR A 230 28.17 -11.61 19.24
N PRO A 231 27.78 -12.71 18.57
CA PRO A 231 28.69 -13.84 18.29
C PRO A 231 29.99 -13.43 17.59
N GLY A 232 29.99 -12.32 16.82
CA GLY A 232 31.16 -11.74 16.18
C GLY A 232 31.96 -10.75 17.06
N GLY A 233 31.74 -10.73 18.37
CA GLY A 233 32.48 -9.90 19.34
C GLY A 233 32.11 -8.42 19.38
N ARG A 234 31.23 -7.94 18.49
CA ARG A 234 30.78 -6.53 18.47
C ARG A 234 29.68 -6.28 19.49
N GLN A 235 29.66 -5.08 20.07
CA GLN A 235 28.58 -4.69 20.99
C GLN A 235 27.21 -4.73 20.31
N ARG A 236 26.22 -5.28 21.01
CA ARG A 236 24.83 -5.31 20.55
C ARG A 236 24.30 -3.88 20.50
N TYR A 237 23.38 -3.63 19.58
CA TYR A 237 22.67 -2.37 19.48
C TYR A 237 21.18 -2.62 19.22
N MET A 238 20.36 -1.66 19.60
CA MET A 238 18.95 -1.61 19.25
C MET A 238 18.60 -0.25 18.66
N GLN A 239 17.54 -0.23 17.85
CA GLN A 239 17.04 0.97 17.21
C GLN A 239 15.60 1.18 17.62
N VAL A 240 15.29 2.40 18.04
CA VAL A 240 13.95 2.83 18.39
C VAL A 240 13.57 3.97 17.45
N ASN A 241 12.37 3.94 16.90
CA ASN A 241 11.80 5.06 16.16
C ASN A 241 10.75 5.74 17.04
N PRO A 242 11.07 6.89 17.65
CA PRO A 242 10.15 7.59 18.57
C PRO A 242 8.86 8.03 17.87
N THR A 243 8.95 8.58 16.66
CA THR A 243 7.81 9.03 15.85
C THR A 243 6.84 7.89 15.57
N TRP A 244 7.36 6.74 15.17
CA TRP A 244 6.55 5.54 14.95
C TRP A 244 5.89 5.05 16.24
N ASN A 245 6.62 5.05 17.37
CA ASN A 245 6.05 4.68 18.66
C ASN A 245 4.94 5.62 19.10
N TYR A 246 5.09 6.93 18.88
CA TYR A 246 4.05 7.92 19.11
C TYR A 246 2.78 7.60 18.32
N TYR A 247 2.91 7.38 17.00
CA TYR A 247 1.75 7.04 16.17
C TYR A 247 1.12 5.70 16.54
N LYS A 248 1.93 4.69 16.89
CA LYS A 248 1.40 3.42 17.42
C LYS A 248 0.59 3.63 18.69
N ALA A 249 1.07 4.45 19.63
CA ALA A 249 0.35 4.75 20.87
C ALA A 249 -0.96 5.48 20.58
N LYS A 250 -0.95 6.47 19.69
CA LYS A 250 -2.15 7.18 19.24
C LYS A 250 -3.18 6.24 18.61
N VAL A 251 -2.75 5.40 17.67
CA VAL A 251 -3.60 4.38 17.02
C VAL A 251 -4.16 3.38 18.03
N LYS A 252 -3.34 2.92 19.01
CA LYS A 252 -3.81 2.05 20.09
C LYS A 252 -4.90 2.72 20.92
N ALA A 253 -4.74 3.99 21.28
CA ALA A 253 -5.74 4.74 22.03
C ALA A 253 -7.05 4.88 21.24
N THR A 254 -6.96 5.33 19.98
CA THR A 254 -8.13 5.48 19.09
C THR A 254 -8.87 4.16 18.90
N LEU A 255 -8.17 3.07 18.54
CA LEU A 255 -8.79 1.76 18.32
C LEU A 255 -9.22 1.04 19.61
N SER A 256 -8.82 1.52 20.79
CA SER A 256 -9.27 0.99 22.07
C SER A 256 -10.52 1.71 22.59
N SER A 257 -10.75 2.96 22.17
CA SER A 257 -11.95 3.73 22.50
C SER A 257 -13.23 3.08 21.96
N ASN A 258 -14.37 3.33 22.61
CA ASN A 258 -15.67 2.80 22.20
C ASN A 258 -16.07 3.32 20.81
N GLU A 259 -15.83 4.61 20.56
CA GLU A 259 -16.09 5.28 19.29
C GLU A 259 -15.21 4.70 18.16
N GLY A 260 -13.89 4.67 18.35
CA GLY A 260 -12.97 4.13 17.33
C GLY A 260 -13.24 2.66 17.02
N LYS A 261 -13.61 1.84 18.01
CA LYS A 261 -14.09 0.46 17.79
C LYS A 261 -15.37 0.42 16.98
N ALA A 262 -16.32 1.32 17.22
CA ALA A 262 -17.57 1.37 16.48
C ALA A 262 -17.33 1.77 15.01
N ILE A 263 -16.53 2.81 14.77
CA ILE A 263 -16.16 3.28 13.43
C ILE A 263 -15.42 2.17 12.66
N TYR A 264 -14.39 1.59 13.27
CA TYR A 264 -13.59 0.56 12.61
C TYR A 264 -14.39 -0.72 12.30
N ARG A 265 -15.36 -1.09 13.15
CA ARG A 265 -16.27 -2.21 12.88
C ARG A 265 -17.14 -1.96 11.64
N ARG A 266 -17.65 -0.72 11.46
CA ARG A 266 -18.48 -0.35 10.30
C ARG A 266 -17.74 -0.49 8.97
N ARG A 267 -16.42 -0.27 8.94
CA ARG A 267 -15.58 -0.39 7.73
C ARG A 267 -15.84 -1.66 6.93
N LYS A 268 -15.95 -2.82 7.61
CA LYS A 268 -16.18 -4.11 6.94
C LYS A 268 -17.54 -4.14 6.24
N PHE A 269 -18.58 -3.65 6.91
CA PHE A 269 -19.93 -3.57 6.35
C PHE A 269 -20.08 -2.51 5.25
N ASP A 270 -19.15 -1.56 5.17
CA ASP A 270 -19.19 -0.49 4.19
C ASP A 270 -18.50 -0.88 2.88
N VAL A 271 -17.22 -1.28 2.96
CA VAL A 271 -16.37 -1.50 1.79
C VAL A 271 -16.55 -2.91 1.20
N GLU A 272 -16.66 -3.94 2.04
CA GLU A 272 -16.68 -5.34 1.56
C GLU A 272 -17.92 -5.65 0.69
N PRO A 273 -19.13 -5.15 1.02
CA PRO A 273 -20.29 -5.35 0.16
C PRO A 273 -20.14 -4.74 -1.23
N VAL A 274 -19.51 -3.57 -1.36
CA VAL A 274 -19.29 -2.95 -2.68
C VAL A 274 -18.47 -3.89 -3.57
N PHE A 275 -17.34 -4.40 -3.07
CA PHE A 275 -16.56 -5.39 -3.82
C PHE A 275 -17.31 -6.70 -4.04
N GLY A 276 -18.14 -7.13 -3.09
CA GLY A 276 -18.99 -8.31 -3.21
C GLY A 276 -20.00 -8.19 -4.34
N HIS A 277 -20.78 -7.11 -4.36
CA HIS A 277 -21.76 -6.80 -5.42
C HIS A 277 -21.09 -6.66 -6.78
N MET A 278 -19.96 -5.94 -6.85
CA MET A 278 -19.19 -5.78 -8.07
C MET A 278 -18.80 -7.14 -8.69
N LYS A 279 -18.32 -8.08 -7.86
CA LYS A 279 -17.85 -9.39 -8.33
C LYS A 279 -18.95 -10.42 -8.57
N ARG A 280 -19.99 -10.42 -7.73
CA ARG A 280 -21.02 -11.47 -7.73
C ARG A 280 -22.23 -11.09 -8.58
N ASP A 281 -22.71 -9.86 -8.42
CA ASP A 281 -23.97 -9.42 -9.03
C ASP A 281 -23.70 -8.77 -10.39
N PHE A 282 -22.63 -7.97 -10.49
CA PHE A 282 -22.21 -7.34 -11.75
C PHE A 282 -21.21 -8.21 -12.54
N GLY A 283 -20.73 -9.31 -11.96
CA GLY A 283 -19.83 -10.26 -12.64
C GLY A 283 -18.43 -9.73 -12.94
N ILE A 284 -18.05 -8.55 -12.44
CA ILE A 284 -16.76 -7.90 -12.73
C ILE A 284 -15.66 -8.53 -11.87
N ARG A 285 -14.99 -9.53 -12.43
CA ARG A 285 -13.82 -10.20 -11.83
C ARG A 285 -12.51 -9.91 -12.53
N ARG A 286 -12.59 -9.38 -13.75
CA ARG A 286 -11.45 -9.01 -14.61
C ARG A 286 -11.81 -7.72 -15.33
N THR A 287 -10.80 -6.96 -15.69
CA THR A 287 -10.95 -5.76 -16.51
C THR A 287 -11.04 -6.18 -17.97
N HIS A 288 -11.87 -5.51 -18.77
CA HIS A 288 -12.05 -5.86 -20.18
C HIS A 288 -11.06 -5.15 -21.09
N LEU A 289 -10.48 -4.05 -20.60
CA LEU A 289 -9.56 -3.19 -21.33
C LEU A 289 -8.11 -3.36 -20.84
N ARG A 290 -7.17 -2.75 -21.57
CA ARG A 290 -5.74 -2.71 -21.26
C ARG A 290 -5.26 -1.26 -21.26
N GLY A 291 -4.23 -0.98 -20.47
CA GLY A 291 -3.71 0.36 -20.26
C GLY A 291 -4.46 1.10 -19.15
N GLN A 292 -3.71 1.88 -18.38
CA GLN A 292 -4.15 2.51 -17.14
C GLN A 292 -5.48 3.27 -17.32
N ARG A 293 -5.53 4.20 -18.28
CA ARG A 293 -6.69 5.08 -18.50
C ARG A 293 -7.94 4.33 -18.96
N ALA A 294 -7.77 3.33 -19.83
CA ALA A 294 -8.90 2.55 -20.33
C ALA A 294 -9.51 1.71 -19.21
N VAL A 295 -8.67 1.06 -18.40
CA VAL A 295 -9.11 0.26 -17.25
C VAL A 295 -9.75 1.14 -16.18
N GLU A 296 -9.22 2.34 -15.94
CA GLU A 296 -9.78 3.30 -14.99
C GLU A 296 -11.18 3.78 -15.41
N ASN A 297 -11.41 4.00 -16.70
CA ASN A 297 -12.73 4.32 -17.24
C ASN A 297 -13.72 3.15 -17.10
N ASP A 298 -13.28 1.92 -17.42
CA ASP A 298 -14.07 0.69 -17.28
C ASP A 298 -14.54 0.50 -15.82
N MET A 299 -13.62 0.72 -14.88
CA MET A 299 -13.92 0.67 -13.46
C MET A 299 -14.86 1.80 -13.01
N GLY A 300 -14.67 3.02 -13.51
CA GLY A 300 -15.53 4.16 -13.21
C GLY A 300 -16.98 3.92 -13.59
N LEU A 301 -17.21 3.42 -14.81
CA LEU A 301 -18.55 3.07 -15.30
C LEU A 301 -19.19 1.97 -14.44
N THR A 302 -18.41 0.95 -14.06
CA THR A 302 -18.88 -0.12 -13.17
C THR A 302 -19.32 0.43 -11.81
N LEU A 303 -18.49 1.27 -11.18
CA LEU A 303 -18.78 1.84 -9.85
C LEU A 303 -19.94 2.83 -9.89
N MET A 304 -20.08 3.59 -10.98
CA MET A 304 -21.23 4.45 -11.23
C MET A 304 -22.52 3.63 -11.34
N ALA A 305 -22.50 2.55 -12.12
CA ALA A 305 -23.65 1.66 -12.26
C ALA A 305 -24.06 1.03 -10.91
N LEU A 306 -23.09 0.57 -10.11
CA LEU A 306 -23.33 0.08 -8.74
C LEU A 306 -24.03 1.12 -7.86
N ASN A 307 -23.54 2.35 -7.86
CA ASN A 307 -24.14 3.45 -7.12
C ASN A 307 -25.57 3.75 -7.59
N LEU A 308 -25.81 3.81 -8.90
CA LEU A 308 -27.14 4.09 -9.47
C LEU A 308 -28.14 2.97 -9.14
N THR A 309 -27.74 1.71 -9.25
CA THR A 309 -28.59 0.57 -8.87
C THR A 309 -28.99 0.65 -7.40
N LYS A 310 -28.03 0.95 -6.52
CA LYS A 310 -28.29 1.12 -5.09
C LYS A 310 -29.18 2.32 -4.80
N PHE A 311 -28.95 3.43 -5.48
CA PHE A 311 -29.77 4.63 -5.35
C PHE A 311 -31.23 4.35 -5.76
N GLY A 312 -31.44 3.69 -6.91
CA GLY A 312 -32.78 3.27 -7.36
C GLY A 312 -33.48 2.34 -6.37
N GLN A 313 -32.76 1.37 -5.79
CA GLN A 313 -33.31 0.51 -4.71
C GLN A 313 -33.67 1.31 -3.46
N SER A 314 -32.88 2.33 -3.12
CA SER A 314 -33.13 3.20 -1.96
C SER A 314 -34.39 4.04 -2.18
N ILE A 315 -34.57 4.61 -3.37
CA ILE A 315 -35.79 5.33 -3.76
C ILE A 315 -37.00 4.40 -3.71
N SER A 316 -36.93 3.22 -4.34
CA SER A 316 -38.06 2.28 -4.37
C SER A 316 -38.51 1.86 -2.96
N ARG A 317 -37.57 1.66 -2.03
CA ARG A 317 -37.85 1.39 -0.61
C ARG A 317 -38.50 2.58 0.11
N LEU A 318 -38.04 3.79 -0.19
CA LEU A 318 -38.64 5.02 0.35
C LEU A 318 -40.07 5.17 -0.14
N GLU A 319 -40.33 4.97 -1.44
CA GLU A 319 -41.68 4.96 -2.01
C GLU A 319 -42.56 3.89 -1.36
N THR A 320 -42.06 2.67 -1.15
CA THR A 320 -42.86 1.62 -0.48
C THR A 320 -43.17 1.96 0.97
N ASN A 321 -42.22 2.53 1.71
CA ASN A 321 -42.45 3.00 3.08
C ASN A 321 -43.41 4.18 3.14
N PHE A 322 -43.30 5.13 2.19
CA PHE A 322 -44.25 6.23 2.03
C PHE A 322 -45.64 5.72 1.69
N ILE A 323 -45.78 4.77 0.75
CA ILE A 323 -47.07 4.15 0.39
C ILE A 323 -47.65 3.37 1.57
N ASN A 324 -46.82 2.66 2.35
CA ASN A 324 -47.28 1.96 3.55
C ASN A 324 -47.73 2.93 4.65
N ASN A 325 -47.06 4.07 4.82
CA ASN A 325 -47.49 5.13 5.72
C ASN A 325 -48.73 5.89 5.19
N LEU A 326 -48.83 6.13 3.88
CA LEU A 326 -49.98 6.73 3.19
C LEU A 326 -51.16 5.77 3.00
N LYS A 327 -51.01 4.46 3.26
CA LYS A 327 -52.15 3.56 3.43
C LYS A 327 -52.98 3.87 4.69
N SER A 328 -52.54 4.83 5.53
CA SER A 328 -53.39 5.51 6.51
C SER A 328 -54.15 6.73 5.95
N GLY A 329 -53.97 7.11 4.69
CA GLY A 329 -54.65 8.23 4.04
C GLY A 329 -54.32 8.41 2.54
N LEU A 330 -55.24 7.98 1.69
CA LEU A 330 -55.39 8.21 0.22
C LEU A 330 -54.49 7.47 -0.80
N ARG A 331 -55.17 7.02 -1.86
CA ARG A 331 -54.68 6.26 -3.03
C ARG A 331 -54.12 7.21 -4.10
N PHE A 332 -52.96 6.88 -4.67
CA PHE A 332 -52.48 7.48 -5.94
C PHE A 332 -52.43 6.47 -7.08
N LEU A 333 -52.83 6.95 -8.27
CA LEU A 333 -53.07 6.22 -9.51
C LEU A 333 -51.77 5.68 -10.12
N ASN A 334 -51.78 4.37 -10.38
CA ASN A 334 -50.65 3.58 -10.80
C ASN A 334 -50.78 3.24 -12.30
N ARG A 335 -50.42 4.15 -13.22
CA ARG A 335 -50.30 3.85 -14.66
C ARG A 335 -49.30 4.76 -15.41
N SER A 336 -48.04 4.34 -15.48
CA SER A 336 -47.10 4.73 -16.55
C SER A 336 -45.79 3.94 -16.48
N LYS A 337 -45.27 3.50 -17.64
CA LYS A 337 -44.15 2.53 -17.75
C LYS A 337 -42.75 3.10 -17.47
N ILE A 338 -42.53 4.42 -17.56
CA ILE A 338 -41.31 5.10 -17.10
C ILE A 338 -41.71 6.52 -16.72
N ILE A 339 -41.53 6.90 -15.45
CA ILE A 339 -41.51 8.30 -15.00
C ILE A 339 -40.32 8.44 -14.06
N VAL A 340 -39.25 9.07 -14.53
CA VAL A 340 -38.26 9.71 -13.64
C VAL A 340 -38.74 11.15 -13.47
N ARG A 341 -39.55 11.39 -12.43
CA ARG A 341 -39.82 12.74 -11.93
C ARG A 341 -38.95 12.93 -10.70
N ILE A 342 -37.85 13.64 -10.86
CA ILE A 342 -37.13 14.23 -9.72
C ILE A 342 -38.02 15.38 -9.23
N LEU A 343 -38.90 15.09 -8.27
CA LEU A 343 -39.57 16.10 -7.46
C LEU A 343 -38.61 16.45 -6.32
N LEU A 344 -37.79 17.49 -6.52
CA LEU A 344 -37.26 18.27 -5.41
C LEU A 344 -38.45 19.06 -4.84
N LEU A 345 -39.11 18.50 -3.83
CA LEU A 345 -40.09 19.22 -3.03
C LEU A 345 -39.32 20.22 -2.14
N GLU A 346 -39.17 21.44 -2.62
CA GLU A 346 -39.24 22.63 -1.76
C GLU A 346 -40.66 22.65 -1.16
N ASN A 347 -40.74 22.43 0.15
CA ASN A 347 -41.79 22.86 1.09
C ASN A 347 -42.04 21.79 2.17
N GLN A 348 -41.34 21.93 3.29
CA GLN A 348 -42.00 21.86 4.59
C GLN A 348 -41.48 23.01 5.44
N GLU A 349 -42.33 24.02 5.55
CA GLU A 349 -42.29 25.02 6.62
C GLU A 349 -42.16 24.31 7.96
N LEU A 350 -41.04 24.54 8.65
CA LEU A 350 -40.98 24.36 10.09
C LEU A 350 -41.79 25.51 10.70
N ILE A 351 -43.06 25.22 11.01
CA ILE A 351 -43.84 25.99 11.97
C ILE A 351 -43.13 25.86 13.32
N VAL A 352 -42.21 26.77 13.60
CA VAL A 352 -41.88 27.13 14.97
C VAL A 352 -42.89 28.20 15.35
N ASN A 353 -43.95 27.76 16.04
CA ASN A 353 -44.89 28.66 16.68
C ASN A 353 -44.10 29.61 17.60
N SER A 354 -44.12 30.88 17.22
CA SER A 354 -43.87 32.03 18.08
C SER A 354 -44.72 31.98 19.34
N GLN A 355 -44.22 32.51 20.46
CA GLN A 355 -44.92 33.54 21.24
C GLN A 355 -43.99 34.21 22.30
N PRO A 356 -44.35 35.40 22.85
CA PRO A 356 -43.61 36.63 22.60
C PRO A 356 -43.00 37.30 23.85
N LEU A 357 -42.25 38.38 23.57
CA LEU A 357 -41.39 39.26 24.39
C LEU A 357 -39.96 38.76 24.63
#